data_AF-A0A4Q6ADN1-F1
#
_entry.id   AF-A0A4Q6ADN1-F1
#
_cell.length_a   1.000
_cell.length_b   1.000
_cell.length_c   1.000
_cell.angle_alpha   90.00
_cell.angle_beta   90.00
_cell.angle_gamma   90.00
#
_symmetry.space_group_name_H-M   'P 1'
#
loop_
_entity.id
_entity.type
_entity.pdbx_description
1 polymer ?
#
loop_
_entity_poly.entity_id
_entity_poly.type
_entity_poly.pdbx_seq_one_letter_code
_entity_poly.pdbx_strand_id
1 'polypeptide(L)'
;MIFFRLLLSLFVVILLTVPAIGQRTPGKGLTFAVEKLERPKALLDELPADTVVKRISPLALAHSEMSGRMVDQGAHPFFNGMYQAYADHRPFELSPDMIWLLICQGFAHHVNNNAEALRSMFVDFEGKEQLTAV
;
A
#
# COMPACT_ATOMS: atom_id res chain seq x y z
N MET A 1 -14.97 -31.03 19.48
CA MET A 1 -14.29 -30.46 20.67
C MET A 1 -12.82 -30.85 20.84
N ILE A 2 -12.38 -32.05 20.43
CA ILE A 2 -10.97 -32.49 20.56
C ILE A 2 -10.04 -31.77 19.59
N PHE A 3 -10.49 -31.52 18.36
CA PHE A 3 -9.71 -30.85 17.31
C PHE A 3 -9.34 -29.39 17.66
N PHE A 4 -10.28 -28.66 18.29
CA PHE A 4 -10.05 -27.28 18.75
C PHE A 4 -9.05 -27.21 19.92
N ARG A 5 -9.04 -28.23 20.79
CA ARG A 5 -8.06 -28.33 21.88
C ARG A 5 -6.65 -28.64 21.37
N LEU A 6 -6.52 -29.47 20.33
CA LEU A 6 -5.24 -29.74 19.68
C LEU A 6 -4.69 -28.51 18.96
N LEU A 7 -5.55 -27.77 18.24
CA LEU A 7 -5.14 -26.56 17.53
C LEU A 7 -4.69 -25.46 18.50
N LEU A 8 -5.41 -25.27 19.61
CA LEU A 8 -5.06 -24.29 20.64
C LEU A 8 -3.76 -24.68 21.36
N SER A 9 -3.56 -25.97 21.63
CA SER A 9 -2.32 -26.46 22.24
C SER A 9 -1.12 -26.31 21.30
N LEU A 10 -1.29 -26.52 19.98
CA LEU A 10 -0.25 -26.30 18.99
C LEU A 10 0.12 -24.81 18.90
N PHE A 11 -0.87 -23.93 18.92
CA PHE A 11 -0.68 -22.48 18.86
C PHE A 11 0.05 -21.93 20.10
N VAL A 12 -0.27 -22.45 21.29
CA VAL A 12 0.42 -22.09 22.55
C VAL A 12 1.87 -22.58 22.56
N VAL A 13 2.16 -23.78 22.02
CA VAL A 13 3.54 -24.29 21.89
C VAL A 13 4.37 -23.45 20.91
N ILE A 14 3.78 -23.00 19.80
CA ILE A 14 4.45 -22.09 18.86
C ILE A 14 4.77 -20.76 19.55
N LEU A 15 3.81 -20.16 20.26
CA LEU A 15 4.02 -18.91 21.01
C LEU A 15 5.11 -19.01 22.10
N LEU A 16 5.25 -20.15 22.76
CA LEU A 16 6.23 -20.35 23.83
C LEU A 16 7.64 -20.70 23.31
N THR A 17 7.79 -21.21 22.08
CA THR A 17 9.07 -21.63 21.50
C THR A 17 9.73 -20.57 20.60
N VAL A 18 8.95 -19.61 20.07
CA VAL A 18 9.46 -18.50 19.24
C VAL A 18 10.40 -17.50 19.94
N PRO A 19 10.37 -17.22 21.26
CA PRO A 19 11.28 -16.22 21.84
C PRO A 19 12.76 -16.62 21.80
N ALA A 20 13.08 -17.89 21.52
CA ALA A 20 14.47 -18.37 21.44
C ALA A 20 15.17 -18.04 20.09
N ILE A 21 14.44 -17.75 19.01
CA ILE A 21 15.04 -17.43 17.71
C ILE A 21 15.48 -15.95 17.63
N GLY A 22 14.92 -15.08 18.49
CA GLY A 22 15.18 -13.63 18.49
C GLY A 22 16.39 -13.17 19.31
N GLN A 23 17.06 -14.05 20.08
CA GLN A 23 18.17 -13.67 20.96
C GLN A 23 19.57 -13.80 20.31
N ARG A 24 19.68 -13.67 18.99
CA ARG A 24 21.00 -13.41 18.40
C ARG A 24 21.43 -12.01 18.84
N THR A 25 22.42 -11.92 19.72
CA THR A 25 23.13 -10.67 19.96
C THR A 25 23.52 -10.08 18.60
N PRO A 26 23.11 -8.85 18.27
CA PRO A 26 23.51 -8.24 17.01
C PRO A 26 25.04 -8.24 16.98
N GLY A 27 25.63 -8.97 16.02
CA GLY A 27 27.06 -8.91 15.77
C GLY A 27 27.44 -7.45 15.52
N LYS A 28 28.67 -7.05 15.89
CA LYS A 28 29.18 -5.69 15.61
C LYS A 28 28.95 -5.38 14.11
N GLY A 29 27.98 -4.52 13.82
CA GLY A 29 27.74 -4.04 12.48
C GLY A 29 28.93 -3.20 12.02
N LEU A 30 29.39 -3.43 10.79
CA LEU A 30 30.39 -2.58 10.16
C LEU A 30 29.65 -1.50 9.36
N THR A 31 29.68 -0.26 9.85
CA THR A 31 29.13 0.89 9.12
C THR A 31 30.22 1.46 8.22
N PHE A 32 29.98 1.42 6.91
CA PHE A 32 30.83 2.11 5.94
C PHE A 32 30.31 3.53 5.73
N ALA A 33 31.18 4.52 5.91
CA ALA A 33 30.87 5.89 5.49
C ALA A 33 30.99 5.95 3.96
N VAL A 34 29.86 5.79 3.27
CA VAL A 34 29.81 5.85 1.80
C VAL A 34 29.90 7.31 1.33
N GLU A 35 29.05 8.18 1.87
CA GLU A 35 28.99 9.59 1.49
C GLU A 35 28.33 10.44 2.61
N LYS A 36 28.66 11.72 2.69
CA LYS A 36 28.03 12.69 3.60
C LYS A 36 26.97 13.48 2.85
N LEU A 37 25.71 13.10 3.03
CA LEU A 37 24.57 13.75 2.37
C LEU A 37 24.05 14.93 3.20
N GLU A 38 23.72 16.03 2.52
CA GLU A 38 22.99 17.16 3.11
C GLU A 38 21.48 17.01 2.86
N ARG A 39 20.66 17.44 3.82
CA ARG A 39 19.21 17.47 3.60
C ARG A 39 18.86 18.55 2.57
N PRO A 40 17.85 18.32 1.72
CA PRO A 40 17.38 19.32 0.78
C PRO A 40 16.90 20.58 1.51
N LYS A 41 17.33 21.74 1.00
CA LYS A 41 17.13 23.06 1.66
C LYS A 41 15.78 23.70 1.31
N ALA A 42 15.14 23.28 0.23
CA ALA A 42 13.89 23.85 -0.26
C ALA A 42 12.72 22.84 -0.22
N LEU A 43 11.52 23.37 0.05
CA LEU A 43 10.27 22.65 -0.10
C LEU A 43 9.95 22.39 -1.57
N LEU A 44 9.11 21.39 -1.82
CA LEU A 44 8.60 21.11 -3.17
C LEU A 44 7.48 22.09 -3.51
N ASP A 45 7.28 22.31 -4.81
CA ASP A 45 6.17 23.12 -5.28
C ASP A 45 4.84 22.42 -5.02
N GLU A 46 3.89 23.15 -4.45
CA GLU A 46 2.58 22.63 -4.08
C GLU A 46 1.48 23.31 -4.88
N LEU A 47 0.42 22.56 -5.17
CA LEU A 47 -0.82 23.03 -5.77
C LEU A 47 -2.00 22.83 -4.80
N PRO A 48 -3.10 23.58 -4.97
CA PRO A 48 -4.35 23.30 -4.25
C PRO A 48 -4.82 21.86 -4.50
N ALA A 49 -5.27 21.18 -3.45
CA ALA A 49 -5.66 19.77 -3.52
C ALA A 49 -6.77 19.51 -4.55
N ASP A 50 -7.72 20.44 -4.71
CA ASP A 50 -8.80 20.31 -5.70
C ASP A 50 -8.25 20.23 -7.15
N THR A 51 -7.17 20.95 -7.43
CA THR A 51 -6.52 20.97 -8.74
C THR A 51 -5.79 19.66 -8.98
N VAL A 52 -5.12 19.13 -7.96
CA VAL A 52 -4.41 17.85 -8.02
C VAL A 52 -5.40 16.69 -8.17
N VAL A 53 -6.47 16.67 -7.38
CA VAL A 53 -7.54 15.68 -7.46
C VAL A 53 -8.20 15.69 -8.85
N LYS A 54 -8.50 16.86 -9.42
CA LYS A 54 -9.05 16.95 -10.79
C LYS A 54 -8.14 16.31 -11.85
N ARG A 55 -6.82 16.35 -11.66
CA ARG A 55 -5.84 15.74 -12.58
C ARG A 55 -5.73 14.23 -12.40
N ILE A 56 -5.81 13.74 -11.16
CA ILE A 56 -5.63 12.32 -10.83
C ILE A 56 -6.95 11.54 -10.95
N SER A 57 -8.10 12.17 -10.69
CA SER A 57 -9.42 11.54 -10.65
C SER A 57 -9.78 10.71 -11.89
N PRO A 58 -9.44 11.10 -13.14
CA PRO A 58 -9.69 10.25 -14.31
C PRO A 58 -8.92 8.93 -14.31
N LEU A 59 -7.86 8.82 -13.51
CA LEU A 59 -6.95 7.68 -13.45
C LEU A 59 -7.10 6.87 -12.15
N ALA A 60 -7.55 7.49 -11.06
CA ALA A 60 -7.68 6.85 -9.76
C ALA A 60 -9.04 6.15 -9.58
N LEU A 61 -9.02 4.86 -9.24
CA LEU A 61 -10.21 4.13 -8.81
C LEU A 61 -10.76 4.63 -7.47
N ALA A 62 -9.86 5.00 -6.56
CA ALA A 62 -10.16 5.54 -5.24
C ALA A 62 -8.96 6.33 -4.73
N HIS A 63 -9.21 7.33 -3.89
CA HIS A 63 -8.18 8.08 -3.17
C HIS A 63 -8.69 8.49 -1.78
N SER A 64 -7.78 8.70 -0.83
CA SER A 64 -8.11 9.25 0.49
C SER A 64 -8.66 10.67 0.36
N GLU A 65 -9.24 11.20 1.44
CA GLU A 65 -9.57 12.62 1.48
C GLU A 65 -8.28 13.46 1.35
N MET A 66 -8.26 14.35 0.36
CA MET A 66 -7.13 15.21 0.04
C MET A 66 -7.56 16.66 0.26
N SER A 67 -6.98 17.34 1.24
CA SER A 67 -7.29 18.72 1.59
C SER A 67 -6.02 19.58 1.68
N GLY A 68 -6.18 20.90 1.60
CA GLY A 68 -5.07 21.84 1.69
C GLY A 68 -4.25 21.94 0.39
N ARG A 69 -2.92 21.95 0.54
CA ARG A 69 -1.95 22.06 -0.55
C ARG A 69 -1.12 20.80 -0.62
N MET A 70 -0.78 20.38 -1.83
CA MET A 70 -0.06 19.14 -2.04
C MET A 70 0.80 19.16 -3.30
N VAL A 71 1.82 18.31 -3.31
CA VAL A 71 2.71 18.13 -4.46
C VAL A 71 1.99 17.29 -5.52
N ASP A 72 1.93 17.80 -6.75
CA ASP A 72 1.40 17.07 -7.90
C ASP A 72 2.48 16.13 -8.46
N GLN A 73 2.25 14.83 -8.33
CA GLN A 73 3.15 13.77 -8.78
C GLN A 73 2.62 13.04 -10.03
N GLY A 74 1.55 13.56 -10.66
CA GLY A 74 0.95 12.99 -11.87
C GLY A 74 0.27 11.64 -11.65
N ALA A 75 0.34 10.77 -12.67
CA ALA A 75 -0.46 9.54 -12.77
C ALA A 75 -0.14 8.46 -11.71
N HIS A 76 1.09 8.42 -11.21
CA HIS A 76 1.55 7.41 -10.24
C HIS A 76 2.12 8.07 -8.99
N PRO A 77 1.29 8.77 -8.19
CA PRO A 77 1.78 9.66 -7.15
C PRO A 77 2.56 8.95 -6.05
N PHE A 78 2.19 7.71 -5.72
CA PHE A 78 2.93 6.89 -4.76
C PHE A 78 4.35 6.56 -5.24
N PHE A 79 4.47 6.02 -6.46
CA PHE A 79 5.76 5.63 -7.03
C PHE A 79 6.64 6.85 -7.31
N ASN A 80 6.08 7.88 -7.96
CA ASN A 80 6.81 9.10 -8.30
C ASN A 80 7.26 9.86 -7.05
N GLY A 81 6.41 9.94 -6.02
CA GLY A 81 6.76 10.53 -4.74
C GLY A 81 7.90 9.79 -4.05
N MET A 82 7.87 8.45 -4.02
CA MET A 82 8.97 7.64 -3.47
C MET A 82 10.27 7.83 -4.27
N TYR A 83 10.18 7.81 -5.60
CA TYR A 83 11.32 8.00 -6.48
C TYR A 83 11.97 9.37 -6.26
N GLN A 84 11.18 10.44 -6.26
CA GLN A 84 11.68 11.78 -6.01
C GLN A 84 12.29 11.90 -4.62
N ALA A 85 11.66 11.32 -3.60
CA ALA A 85 12.20 11.38 -2.25
C ALA A 85 13.53 10.65 -2.13
N TYR A 86 13.69 9.51 -2.80
CA TYR A 86 14.97 8.82 -2.89
C TYR A 86 16.03 9.66 -3.61
N ALA A 87 15.71 10.19 -4.80
CA ALA A 87 16.63 10.95 -5.64
C ALA A 87 17.10 12.25 -4.98
N ASP A 88 16.20 12.94 -4.27
CA ASP A 88 16.48 14.23 -3.62
C ASP A 88 16.91 14.06 -2.15
N HIS A 89 17.07 12.81 -1.66
CA HIS A 89 17.33 12.49 -0.26
C HIS A 89 16.34 13.15 0.73
N ARG A 90 15.07 13.20 0.34
CA ARG A 90 13.98 13.70 1.18
C ARG A 90 13.48 12.59 2.11
N PRO A 91 13.07 12.91 3.34
CA PRO A 91 12.31 11.97 4.15
C PRO A 91 11.00 11.63 3.45
N PHE A 92 10.62 10.36 3.48
CA PHE A 92 9.36 9.86 2.94
C PHE A 92 8.63 9.06 4.02
N GLU A 93 7.40 9.48 4.34
CA GLU A 93 6.58 8.83 5.35
C GLU A 93 5.47 8.02 4.68
N LEU A 94 5.32 6.76 5.10
CA LEU A 94 4.30 5.85 4.61
C LEU A 94 3.17 5.74 5.62
N SER A 95 1.99 6.23 5.27
CA SER A 95 0.78 5.94 6.01
C SER A 95 0.28 4.53 5.67
N PRO A 96 -0.20 3.75 6.65
CA PRO A 96 -0.84 2.45 6.39
C PRO A 96 -1.98 2.51 5.36
N ASP A 97 -2.72 3.61 5.31
CA ASP A 97 -3.82 3.82 4.35
C ASP A 97 -3.33 3.81 2.88
N MET A 98 -2.13 4.35 2.62
CA MET A 98 -1.54 4.30 1.27
C MET A 98 -1.34 2.87 0.81
N ILE A 99 -0.85 2.00 1.69
CA ILE A 99 -0.62 0.59 1.38
C ILE A 99 -1.96 -0.15 1.19
N TRP A 100 -2.94 0.13 2.04
CA TRP A 100 -4.27 -0.45 1.91
C TRP A 100 -4.95 -0.07 0.58
N LEU A 101 -4.87 1.21 0.19
CA LEU A 101 -5.38 1.67 -1.10
C LEU A 101 -4.69 1.00 -2.27
N LEU A 102 -3.37 0.81 -2.23
CA LEU A 102 -2.64 0.09 -3.28
C LEU A 102 -3.10 -1.36 -3.41
N ILE A 103 -3.33 -2.05 -2.29
CA ILE A 103 -3.86 -3.43 -2.30
C ILE A 103 -5.26 -3.45 -2.92
N CYS A 104 -6.16 -2.58 -2.46
CA CYS A 104 -7.53 -2.50 -2.96
C CYS A 104 -7.58 -2.19 -4.46
N GLN A 105 -6.77 -1.23 -4.93
CA GLN A 105 -6.69 -0.87 -6.35
C GLN A 105 -6.11 -2.00 -7.18
N GLY A 106 -5.01 -2.61 -6.73
CA GLY A 106 -4.39 -3.76 -7.41
C GLY A 106 -5.34 -4.95 -7.52
N PHE A 107 -6.09 -5.25 -6.44
CA PHE A 107 -7.11 -6.27 -6.44
C PHE A 107 -8.25 -5.94 -7.41
N ALA A 108 -8.79 -4.73 -7.37
CA ALA A 108 -9.87 -4.30 -8.27
C ALA A 108 -9.45 -4.42 -9.75
N HIS A 109 -8.24 -3.97 -10.09
CA HIS A 109 -7.69 -4.14 -11.44
C HIS A 109 -7.52 -5.61 -11.82
N HIS A 110 -7.04 -6.45 -10.91
CA HIS A 110 -6.90 -7.88 -11.15
C HIS A 110 -8.26 -8.55 -11.43
N VAL A 111 -9.28 -8.23 -10.62
CA VAL A 111 -10.64 -8.76 -10.82
C VAL A 111 -11.21 -8.29 -12.16
N ASN A 112 -11.11 -6.99 -12.47
CA ASN A 112 -11.62 -6.44 -13.73
C ASN A 112 -10.95 -7.06 -14.96
N ASN A 113 -9.63 -7.28 -14.92
CA ASN A 113 -8.89 -7.88 -16.02
C ASN A 113 -9.13 -9.39 -16.18
N ASN A 114 -9.65 -10.06 -15.14
CA ASN A 114 -9.91 -11.50 -15.12
C ASN A 114 -11.39 -11.80 -14.85
N ALA A 115 -12.29 -10.89 -15.23
CA ALA A 115 -13.69 -10.91 -14.81
C ALA A 115 -14.40 -12.25 -15.15
N GLU A 116 -14.13 -12.80 -16.34
CA GLU A 116 -14.73 -14.07 -16.78
C GLU A 116 -14.26 -15.27 -15.94
N ALA A 117 -12.95 -15.36 -15.71
CA ALA A 117 -12.34 -16.46 -14.96
C ALA A 117 -12.73 -16.45 -13.48
N LEU A 118 -13.00 -15.27 -12.92
CA LEU A 118 -13.35 -15.07 -11.53
C LEU A 118 -14.87 -14.95 -11.30
N ARG A 119 -15.69 -14.95 -12.37
CA ARG A 119 -17.12 -14.61 -12.30
C ARG A 119 -17.89 -15.44 -11.28
N SER A 120 -17.68 -16.76 -11.29
CA SER A 120 -18.42 -17.70 -10.42
C SER A 120 -18.20 -17.46 -8.93
N MET A 121 -17.23 -16.63 -8.54
CA MET A 121 -17.01 -16.21 -7.15
C MET A 121 -17.86 -14.99 -6.75
N PHE A 122 -18.41 -14.24 -7.71
CA PHE A 122 -19.09 -12.97 -7.46
C PHE A 122 -20.56 -12.96 -7.89
N VAL A 123 -20.91 -13.68 -8.97
CA VAL A 123 -22.29 -13.73 -9.51
C VAL A 123 -22.63 -15.13 -10.05
N ASP A 124 -23.92 -15.42 -10.19
CA ASP A 124 -24.47 -16.72 -10.59
C ASP A 124 -25.03 -16.76 -12.04
N PHE A 125 -24.84 -15.69 -12.81
CA PHE A 125 -25.24 -15.60 -14.23
C PHE A 125 -24.04 -15.60 -15.19
N GLU A 126 -24.28 -15.77 -16.48
CA GLU A 126 -23.24 -15.64 -17.52
C GLU A 126 -23.26 -14.25 -18.19
N GLY A 127 -22.11 -13.78 -18.66
CA GLY A 127 -22.02 -12.52 -19.39
C GLY A 127 -22.33 -11.29 -18.51
N LYS A 128 -23.22 -10.42 -19.00
CA LYS A 128 -23.68 -9.19 -18.32
C LYS A 128 -25.19 -9.18 -18.24
N GLU A 129 -25.73 -8.99 -17.04
CA GLU A 129 -27.17 -8.85 -16.80
C GLU A 129 -27.57 -7.37 -16.71
N GLN A 130 -28.76 -7.02 -17.23
CA GLN A 130 -29.30 -5.68 -17.10
C GLN A 130 -30.07 -5.55 -15.78
N LEU A 131 -29.72 -4.55 -14.98
CA LEU A 131 -30.41 -4.24 -13.73
C LEU A 131 -31.44 -3.13 -13.98
N THR A 132 -32.65 -3.31 -13.45
CA THR A 132 -33.70 -2.27 -13.44
C THR A 132 -33.72 -1.61 -12.07
N ALA A 133 -33.38 -0.33 -11.99
CA ALA A 133 -33.59 0.45 -10.77
C ALA A 133 -35.06 0.90 -10.69
N VAL A 134 -35.71 0.63 -9.56
CA VAL A 134 -37.08 1.09 -9.24
C VAL A 134 -36.99 2.29 -8.30
#